data_AF-A0A8D8FXM9-F1
#
_entry.id   AF-A0A8D8FXM9-F1
#
_cell.length_a   1.000
_cell.length_b   1.000
_cell.length_c   1.000
_cell.angle_alpha   90.00
_cell.angle_beta   90.00
_cell.angle_gamma   90.00
#
_symmetry.space_group_name_H-M   'P 1'
#
loop_
_entity.id
_entity.type
_entity.pdbx_description
1 polymer ?
#
loop_
_entity_poly.entity_id
_entity_poly.type
_entity_poly.pdbx_seq_one_letter_code
_entity_poly.pdbx_strand_id
1 'polypeptide(L)'
;MQNSNLNKVRLVTITSEYYDDVIEHLRRTFFADEPLNKATNLTRPGLGHPLLEKHSFSTLRDSVSVMAITSDGEIAGVALNGILYGHCDIKHSMDKLNDVTDENFKKIFKLLYEENLKINLFKQFEVDKIFEIRILSVDSK
;
A
#
# COMPACT_ATOMS: atom_id res chain seq x y z
N MET A 1 -25.47 11.15 -20.99
CA MET A 1 -24.91 12.37 -20.37
C MET A 1 -23.51 12.01 -19.92
N GLN A 2 -22.47 12.50 -20.59
CA GLN A 2 -21.08 12.26 -20.16
C GLN A 2 -20.84 13.11 -18.90
N ASN A 3 -20.48 12.46 -17.80
CA ASN A 3 -20.15 13.12 -16.53
C ASN A 3 -18.93 14.02 -16.73
N SER A 4 -19.14 15.33 -16.92
CA SER A 4 -18.09 16.32 -17.14
C SER A 4 -17.13 16.50 -15.96
N ASN A 5 -17.45 15.94 -14.79
CA ASN A 5 -16.65 16.03 -13.56
C ASN A 5 -15.52 14.98 -13.47
N LEU A 6 -15.56 13.89 -14.24
CA LEU A 6 -14.46 12.91 -14.30
C LEU A 6 -13.17 13.51 -14.90
N ASN A 7 -13.27 14.61 -15.65
CA ASN A 7 -12.16 15.19 -16.40
C ASN A 7 -11.28 16.14 -15.57
N LYS A 8 -11.57 16.37 -14.28
CA LYS A 8 -10.78 17.25 -13.41
C LYS A 8 -10.37 16.51 -12.14
N VAL A 9 -9.24 15.84 -12.24
CA VAL A 9 -8.56 15.19 -11.12
C VAL A 9 -7.33 16.02 -10.74
N ARG A 10 -7.12 16.23 -9.45
CA ARG A 10 -5.92 16.86 -8.91
C ARG A 10 -5.09 15.81 -8.18
N LEU A 11 -3.80 15.74 -8.52
CA LEU A 11 -2.83 14.94 -7.77
C LEU A 11 -2.26 15.75 -6.63
N VAL A 12 -2.26 15.20 -5.42
CA VAL A 12 -1.66 15.83 -4.24
C VAL A 12 -0.93 14.78 -3.41
N THR A 13 0.13 15.21 -2.71
CA THR A 13 0.77 14.39 -1.68
C THR A 13 -0.20 14.17 -0.53
N ILE A 14 -0.25 12.94 -0.01
CA ILE A 14 -1.14 12.59 1.10
C ILE A 14 -0.53 13.09 2.41
N THR A 15 -1.23 14.02 3.08
CA THR A 15 -0.91 14.49 4.43
C THR A 15 -1.76 13.77 5.47
N SER A 16 -1.44 13.95 6.76
CA SER A 16 -2.09 13.22 7.87
C SER A 16 -3.59 13.45 7.97
N GLU A 17 -4.11 14.58 7.50
CA GLU A 17 -5.54 14.87 7.47
C GLU A 17 -6.34 13.93 6.55
N TYR A 18 -5.67 13.28 5.59
CA TYR A 18 -6.29 12.38 4.61
C TYR A 18 -6.05 10.90 4.91
N TYR A 19 -5.35 10.56 6.00
CA TYR A 19 -4.99 9.16 6.25
C TYR A 19 -6.23 8.29 6.44
N ASP A 20 -7.21 8.75 7.21
CA ASP A 20 -8.43 7.96 7.46
C ASP A 20 -9.25 7.75 6.17
N ASP A 21 -9.39 8.80 5.35
CA ASP A 21 -10.08 8.73 4.05
C ASP A 21 -9.39 7.76 3.08
N VAL A 22 -8.06 7.78 3.06
CA VAL A 22 -7.25 6.89 2.21
C VAL A 22 -7.37 5.45 2.67
N ILE A 23 -7.34 5.19 3.98
CA ILE A 23 -7.52 3.84 4.51
C ILE A 23 -8.93 3.34 4.17
N GLU A 24 -9.95 4.17 4.32
CA GLU A 24 -11.32 3.81 3.96
C GLU A 24 -11.46 3.52 2.46
N HIS A 25 -10.84 4.32 1.60
CA HIS A 25 -10.75 4.04 0.17
C HIS A 25 -10.15 2.65 -0.09
N LEU A 26 -9.05 2.29 0.58
CA LEU A 26 -8.41 0.97 0.41
C LEU A 26 -9.27 -0.19 0.93
N ARG A 27 -10.00 -0.01 2.04
CA ARG A 27 -10.97 -1.02 2.53
C ARG A 27 -12.03 -1.34 1.49
N ARG A 28 -12.49 -0.33 0.77
CA ARG A 28 -13.58 -0.46 -0.21
C ARG A 28 -13.11 -0.94 -1.58
N THR A 29 -11.92 -0.53 -2.01
CA THR A 29 -11.49 -0.68 -3.42
C THR A 29 -10.32 -1.64 -3.64
N PHE A 30 -9.46 -1.87 -2.64
CA PHE A 30 -8.19 -2.57 -2.85
C PHE A 30 -8.05 -3.85 -2.02
N PHE A 31 -8.17 -3.78 -0.69
CA PHE A 31 -7.70 -4.87 0.19
C PHE A 31 -8.30 -6.23 -0.12
N ALA A 32 -9.59 -6.29 -0.45
CA ALA A 32 -10.28 -7.55 -0.73
C ALA A 32 -10.10 -8.05 -2.17
N ASP A 33 -9.65 -7.20 -3.10
CA ASP A 33 -9.52 -7.54 -4.52
C ASP A 33 -8.05 -7.70 -4.97
N GLU A 34 -7.09 -7.31 -4.13
CA GLU A 34 -5.67 -7.60 -4.34
C GLU A 34 -5.45 -9.14 -4.49
N PRO A 35 -4.69 -9.59 -5.50
CA PRO A 35 -4.60 -11.00 -5.86
C PRO A 35 -4.24 -11.95 -4.71
N LEU A 36 -3.24 -11.61 -3.90
CA LEU A 36 -2.77 -12.48 -2.81
C LEU A 36 -3.78 -12.51 -1.66
N ASN A 37 -4.31 -11.36 -1.27
CA ASN A 37 -5.35 -11.23 -0.24
C ASN A 37 -6.60 -12.01 -0.62
N LYS A 38 -7.04 -11.92 -1.88
CA LYS A 38 -8.21 -12.63 -2.40
C LYS A 38 -7.97 -14.13 -2.43
N ALA A 39 -6.79 -14.57 -2.90
CA ALA A 39 -6.43 -15.99 -2.95
C ALA A 39 -6.40 -16.64 -1.57
N THR A 40 -6.02 -15.90 -0.52
CA THR A 40 -6.02 -16.41 0.87
C THR A 40 -7.31 -16.09 1.63
N ASN A 41 -8.31 -15.44 1.01
CA ASN A 41 -9.51 -14.93 1.68
C ASN A 41 -9.20 -14.08 2.93
N LEU A 42 -8.22 -13.17 2.84
CA LEU A 42 -7.72 -12.40 3.97
C LEU A 42 -8.75 -11.40 4.54
N THR A 43 -9.60 -10.83 3.68
CA THR A 43 -10.65 -9.89 4.09
C THR A 43 -11.80 -9.83 3.07
N ARG A 44 -12.80 -8.98 3.34
CA ARG A 44 -13.97 -8.71 2.49
C ARG A 44 -14.08 -7.20 2.21
N PRO A 45 -14.69 -6.79 1.08
CA PRO A 45 -14.85 -5.37 0.76
C PRO A 45 -15.53 -4.59 1.89
N GLY A 46 -14.92 -3.47 2.28
CA GLY A 46 -15.41 -2.58 3.34
C GLY A 46 -15.06 -3.00 4.78
N LEU A 47 -14.63 -4.25 5.02
CA LEU A 47 -14.30 -4.70 6.38
C LEU A 47 -12.89 -4.25 6.83
N GLY A 48 -11.94 -4.17 5.89
CA GLY A 48 -10.55 -3.87 6.20
C GLY A 48 -9.81 -5.04 6.86
N HIS A 49 -8.58 -4.80 7.33
CA HIS A 49 -7.80 -5.82 8.04
C HIS A 49 -6.75 -5.12 8.92
N PRO A 50 -6.69 -5.39 10.24
CA PRO A 50 -5.84 -4.63 11.15
C PRO A 50 -4.36 -4.58 10.73
N LEU A 51 -3.81 -5.68 10.22
CA LEU A 51 -2.41 -5.73 9.77
C LEU A 51 -2.19 -4.98 8.44
N LEU A 52 -3.15 -5.00 7.52
CA LEU A 52 -3.05 -4.26 6.25
C LEU A 52 -3.15 -2.76 6.51
N GLU A 53 -4.06 -2.37 7.38
CA GLU A 53 -4.24 -0.98 7.79
C GLU A 53 -3.01 -0.46 8.53
N LYS A 54 -2.48 -1.21 9.50
CA LYS A 54 -1.24 -0.85 10.20
C LYS A 54 -0.08 -0.68 9.23
N HIS A 55 0.06 -1.58 8.25
CA HIS A 55 1.11 -1.48 7.22
C HIS A 55 0.89 -0.25 6.32
N SER A 56 -0.34 0.02 5.91
CA SER A 56 -0.71 1.18 5.09
C SER A 56 -0.46 2.50 5.82
N PHE A 57 -0.87 2.61 7.09
CA PHE A 57 -0.57 3.76 7.95
C PHE A 57 0.94 3.97 8.13
N SER A 58 1.70 2.91 8.34
CA SER A 58 3.16 3.02 8.43
C SER A 58 3.78 3.55 7.14
N THR A 59 3.23 3.17 5.98
CA THR A 59 3.68 3.63 4.66
C THR A 59 3.32 5.10 4.42
N LEU A 60 2.11 5.51 4.79
CA LEU A 60 1.65 6.89 4.66
C LEU A 60 2.53 7.89 5.43
N ARG A 61 3.11 7.46 6.56
CA ARG A 61 4.03 8.29 7.37
C ARG A 61 5.34 8.62 6.66
N ASP A 62 5.73 7.86 5.64
CA ASP A 62 6.91 8.19 4.82
C ASP A 62 6.67 9.47 3.98
N SER A 63 5.44 10.00 3.94
CA SER A 63 5.09 11.30 3.36
C SER A 63 5.44 11.46 1.87
N VAL A 64 5.53 10.33 1.17
CA VAL A 64 5.83 10.25 -0.28
C VAL A 64 4.69 9.62 -1.09
N SER A 65 3.56 9.35 -0.44
CA SER A 65 2.36 8.81 -1.08
C SER A 65 1.56 9.92 -1.78
N VAL A 66 0.89 9.58 -2.87
CA VAL A 66 0.12 10.53 -3.70
C VAL A 66 -1.32 10.03 -3.83
N MET A 67 -2.28 10.94 -3.81
CA MET A 67 -3.68 10.65 -4.12
C MET A 67 -4.19 11.53 -5.26
N ALA A 68 -5.16 10.97 -5.97
CA ALA A 68 -5.97 11.62 -6.97
C ALA A 68 -7.31 12.02 -6.33
N ILE A 69 -7.64 13.31 -6.32
CA ILE A 69 -8.93 13.82 -5.83
C ILE A 69 -9.74 14.39 -6.99
N THR A 70 -11.03 14.03 -7.08
CA THR A 70 -11.98 14.60 -8.03
C THR A 70 -12.36 16.03 -7.68
N SER A 71 -13.02 16.76 -8.59
CA SER A 71 -13.54 18.11 -8.30
C SER A 71 -14.48 18.15 -7.10
N ASP A 72 -15.13 17.04 -6.80
CA ASP A 72 -16.16 16.92 -5.77
C ASP A 72 -15.55 16.50 -4.41
N GLY A 73 -14.22 16.37 -4.35
CA GLY A 73 -13.49 16.03 -3.13
C GLY A 73 -13.33 14.53 -2.87
N GLU A 74 -13.83 13.66 -3.77
CA GLU A 74 -13.70 12.21 -3.61
C GLU A 74 -12.30 11.71 -4.03
N ILE A 75 -11.77 10.71 -3.32
CA ILE A 75 -10.54 10.02 -3.72
C ILE A 75 -10.83 9.13 -4.93
N ALA A 76 -10.29 9.50 -6.09
CA ALA A 76 -10.33 8.72 -7.32
C ALA A 76 -9.30 7.59 -7.33
N GLY A 77 -8.21 7.72 -6.57
CA GLY A 77 -7.18 6.70 -6.48
C GLY A 77 -5.99 7.15 -5.64
N VAL A 78 -5.14 6.19 -5.29
CA VAL A 78 -3.95 6.41 -4.46
C VAL A 78 -2.76 5.58 -4.96
N ALA A 79 -1.57 6.15 -4.80
CA ALA A 79 -0.30 5.46 -4.85
C ALA A 79 0.34 5.58 -3.46
N LEU A 80 0.28 4.52 -2.67
CA LEU A 80 1.00 4.45 -1.39
C LEU A 80 2.43 4.02 -1.67
N ASN A 81 3.35 4.92 -1.33
CA ASN A 81 4.77 4.74 -1.56
C ASN A 81 5.50 4.76 -0.22
N GLY A 82 6.55 3.96 -0.11
CA GLY A 82 7.45 3.94 1.03
C GLY A 82 8.91 4.16 0.61
N ILE A 83 9.77 4.38 1.62
CA ILE A 83 11.21 4.48 1.41
C ILE A 83 11.88 3.26 2.05
N LEU A 84 12.59 2.47 1.24
CA LEU A 84 13.40 1.36 1.71
C LEU A 84 14.84 1.82 1.96
N TYR A 85 15.44 1.36 3.06
CA TYR A 85 16.81 1.71 3.44
C TYR A 85 17.69 0.45 3.47
N GLY A 86 18.79 0.47 2.69
CA GLY A 86 19.61 -0.72 2.42
C GLY A 86 20.27 -1.35 3.66
N HIS A 87 20.40 -0.61 4.76
CA HIS A 87 21.02 -1.08 6.00
C HIS A 87 20.03 -1.68 7.03
N CYS A 88 18.71 -1.59 6.82
CA CYS A 88 17.72 -1.91 7.86
C CYS A 88 16.66 -2.96 7.51
N ASP A 89 16.27 -3.13 6.24
CA ASP A 89 14.94 -3.71 5.98
C ASP A 89 14.86 -5.24 5.96
N ILE A 90 15.88 -5.95 5.47
CA ILE A 90 15.73 -7.38 5.21
C ILE A 90 15.61 -8.18 6.53
N LYS A 91 16.56 -8.05 7.45
CA LYS A 91 16.56 -8.84 8.69
C LYS A 91 15.39 -8.49 9.62
N HIS A 92 15.06 -7.20 9.73
CA HIS A 92 14.01 -6.71 10.61
C HIS A 92 12.59 -7.10 10.14
N SER A 93 12.40 -7.28 8.82
CA SER A 93 11.12 -7.74 8.26
C SER A 93 10.83 -9.20 8.61
N MET A 94 11.87 -10.03 8.72
CA MET A 94 11.75 -11.45 9.04
C MET A 94 11.37 -11.69 10.51
N ASP A 95 11.96 -10.90 11.42
CA ASP A 95 11.62 -10.95 12.84
C ASP A 95 10.16 -10.50 13.07
N LYS A 96 9.73 -9.40 12.43
CA LYS A 96 8.33 -8.95 12.47
C LYS A 96 7.35 -9.98 11.93
N LEU A 97 7.74 -10.77 10.94
CA LEU A 97 6.87 -11.81 10.36
C LEU A 97 6.67 -13.00 11.32
N ASN A 98 7.66 -13.29 12.17
CA ASN A 98 7.54 -14.35 13.17
C ASN A 98 6.53 -14.03 14.27
N ASP A 99 6.37 -12.75 14.60
CA ASP A 99 5.42 -12.26 15.61
C ASP A 99 3.97 -12.15 15.11
N VAL A 100 3.74 -12.31 13.80
CA VAL A 100 2.38 -12.27 13.23
C VAL A 100 1.67 -13.59 13.45
N THR A 101 0.49 -13.52 14.07
CA THR A 101 -0.38 -14.67 14.36
C THR A 101 -1.34 -15.01 13.22
N ASP A 102 -1.56 -14.10 12.28
CA ASP A 102 -2.41 -14.35 11.11
C ASP A 102 -1.65 -15.14 10.04
N GLU A 103 -1.98 -16.43 9.91
CA GLU A 103 -1.32 -17.35 8.98
C GLU A 103 -1.50 -16.97 7.50
N ASN A 104 -2.62 -16.34 7.13
CA ASN A 104 -2.86 -15.92 5.75
C ASN A 104 -2.02 -14.71 5.41
N PHE A 105 -2.01 -13.70 6.29
CA PHE A 105 -1.11 -12.55 6.17
C PHE A 105 0.35 -13.00 6.14
N LYS A 106 0.72 -13.95 7.00
CA LYS A 106 2.08 -14.49 7.10
C LYS A 106 2.53 -15.17 5.81
N LYS A 107 1.66 -15.96 5.16
CA LYS A 107 1.97 -16.60 3.88
C LYS A 107 2.27 -15.58 2.78
N ILE A 108 1.46 -14.51 2.70
CA ILE A 108 1.63 -13.45 1.70
C ILE A 108 2.98 -12.75 1.89
N PHE A 109 3.25 -12.27 3.11
CA PHE A 109 4.51 -11.57 3.39
C PHE A 109 5.74 -12.47 3.27
N LYS A 110 5.60 -13.76 3.61
CA LYS A 110 6.67 -14.75 3.40
C LYS A 110 7.04 -14.85 1.92
N LEU A 111 6.06 -14.98 1.03
CA LEU A 111 6.30 -15.04 -0.41
C LEU A 111 7.02 -13.79 -0.91
N LEU A 112 6.50 -12.61 -0.58
CA LEU A 112 7.10 -11.33 -1.00
C LEU A 112 8.55 -11.21 -0.52
N TYR A 113 8.83 -11.65 0.70
CA TYR A 113 10.16 -11.59 1.29
C TYR A 113 11.14 -12.58 0.66
N GLU A 114 10.71 -13.84 0.44
CA GLU A 114 11.54 -14.87 -0.20
C GLU A 114 11.93 -14.48 -1.63
N GLU A 115 11.05 -13.82 -2.38
CA GLU A 115 11.39 -13.29 -3.71
C GLU A 115 12.37 -12.11 -3.64
N ASN A 116 12.17 -11.18 -2.71
CA ASN A 116 13.07 -10.03 -2.54
C ASN A 116 14.50 -10.43 -2.12
N LEU A 117 14.68 -11.54 -1.39
CA LEU A 117 16.01 -12.05 -1.03
C LEU A 117 16.87 -12.48 -2.22
N LYS A 118 16.26 -12.78 -3.37
CA LYS A 118 16.97 -13.27 -4.55
C LYS A 118 17.71 -12.16 -5.30
N ILE A 119 17.38 -10.90 -5.03
CA ILE A 119 17.95 -9.73 -5.71
C ILE A 119 18.46 -8.72 -4.69
N ASN A 120 19.47 -7.94 -5.05
CA ASN A 120 19.95 -6.84 -4.22
C ASN A 120 20.07 -5.57 -5.07
N LEU A 121 18.97 -4.83 -5.15
CA LEU A 121 18.88 -3.60 -5.93
C LEU A 121 19.80 -2.49 -5.39
N PHE A 122 20.01 -2.46 -4.06
CA PHE A 122 20.95 -1.51 -3.44
C PHE A 122 22.37 -1.71 -3.92
N LYS A 123 22.85 -2.95 -3.98
CA LYS A 123 24.18 -3.29 -4.52
C LYS A 123 24.25 -3.08 -6.02
N GLN A 124 23.21 -3.46 -6.76
CA GLN A 124 23.20 -3.37 -8.21
C GLN A 124 23.27 -1.92 -8.72
N PHE A 125 22.56 -1.01 -8.06
CA PHE A 125 22.48 0.40 -8.45
C PHE A 125 23.32 1.33 -7.58
N GLU A 126 24.06 0.78 -6.61
CA GLU A 126 24.92 1.53 -5.68
C GLU A 126 24.18 2.66 -4.94
N VAL A 127 22.96 2.36 -4.46
CA VAL A 127 22.11 3.31 -3.72
C VAL A 127 21.94 2.88 -2.27
N ASP A 128 21.71 3.86 -1.39
CA ASP A 128 21.42 3.67 0.03
C ASP A 128 19.91 3.60 0.35
N LYS A 129 19.09 4.19 -0.53
CA LYS A 129 17.62 4.21 -0.42
C LYS A 129 16.92 3.96 -1.76
N ILE A 130 15.73 3.36 -1.69
CA ILE A 130 14.87 3.08 -2.85
C ILE A 130 13.46 3.62 -2.58
N PHE A 131 12.86 4.23 -3.59
CA PHE A 131 11.45 4.59 -3.59
C PHE A 131 10.62 3.38 -4.03
N GLU A 132 9.75 2.88 -3.16
CA GLU A 132 8.95 1.68 -3.38
C GLU A 132 7.48 2.04 -3.54
N ILE A 133 6.86 1.62 -4.64
CA ILE A 133 5.40 1.68 -4.81
C ILE A 133 4.82 0.42 -4.17
N ARG A 134 4.06 0.58 -3.09
CA ARG A 134 3.49 -0.55 -2.32
C ARG A 134 2.06 -0.88 -2.70
N ILE A 135 1.23 0.14 -2.89
CA ILE A 135 -0.16 -0.02 -3.31
C ILE A 135 -0.46 0.99 -4.41
N LEU A 136 -1.10 0.51 -5.47
CA LEU A 136 -1.73 1.33 -6.49
C LEU A 136 -3.20 0.94 -6.55
N SER A 137 -4.07 1.89 -6.21
CA SER A 137 -5.52 1.69 -6.19
C SER A 137 -6.23 2.80 -6.95
N VAL A 138 -7.25 2.44 -7.72
CA VAL A 138 -8.11 3.37 -8.46
C VAL A 138 -9.55 2.96 -8.18
N ASP A 139 -10.40 3.93 -7.83
CA ASP A 139 -11.83 3.70 -7.65
C ASP A 139 -12.46 3.31 -9.01
N SER A 140 -13.45 2.43 -8.99
CA SER A 140 -14.04 1.89 -10.23
C SER A 140 -15.06 2.81 -10.91
N LYS A 141 -15.43 3.92 -10.26
CA LYS A 141 -16.39 4.91 -10.77
C LYS A 141 -15.90 5.70 -11.99
#